data_AF-A0A9R1KGT3-F1
#
_entry.id   AF-A0A9R1KGT3-F1
#
_cell.length_a   1.000
_cell.length_b   1.000
_cell.length_c   1.000
_cell.angle_alpha   90.00
_cell.angle_beta   90.00
_cell.angle_gamma   90.00
#
_symmetry.space_group_name_H-M   'P 1'
#
loop_
_entity.id
_entity.type
_entity.pdbx_description
1 polymer ?
#
loop_
_entity_poly.entity_id
_entity_poly.type
_entity_poly.pdbx_seq_one_letter_code
_entity_poly.pdbx_strand_id
1 'polypeptide(L)'
;MAPLRRAASAAAVLLALTGLFLLVLSPADAATAAVEGGELRMKQSDGGYSYNSTLAHILVEYASAVYTSDLTSLLKWTCPRCEGHTKGFQMIEIIVDVEKCLQAFVGVAPDPRSIIIAFRGTQEHSASNWIEDLFWKQLDVTYPGMPDAMVHHGFYSAYYNTTLRHEILKSVQWAWKTYGRLPINVVGHSMGGALASFCALDLSVKWGSHKVQLITFGQPRVGNPAFAEYFNEQVWLRETIVGNVVTRNETVCDCSGEDPTCSRSVYGRSVADHLEYYGVNLHADSRGTCQFVIGASNSAYGDILQFDGTIILSRYPQKRYPVESI
;
A
#
# COMPACT_ATOMS: atom_id res chain seq x y z
N MET A 1 -89.22 10.02 0.91
CA MET A 1 -89.80 11.30 1.35
C MET A 1 -88.66 12.28 1.64
N ALA A 2 -88.42 13.23 0.73
CA ALA A 2 -87.94 14.57 1.13
C ALA A 2 -89.19 15.47 1.19
N PRO A 3 -89.17 16.64 1.87
CA PRO A 3 -88.72 17.83 1.14
C PRO A 3 -88.00 18.91 2.00
N LEU A 4 -86.94 19.55 1.47
CA LEU A 4 -86.85 20.96 0.96
C LEU A 4 -86.89 22.05 2.06
N ARG A 5 -86.10 23.14 2.06
CA ARG A 5 -85.66 24.16 1.07
C ARG A 5 -84.68 25.12 1.83
N ARG A 6 -83.78 25.96 1.29
CA ARG A 6 -83.46 26.59 -0.02
C ARG A 6 -82.06 27.26 0.16
N ALA A 7 -81.07 27.11 -0.74
CA ALA A 7 -80.77 27.92 -1.96
C ALA A 7 -80.42 29.40 -1.64
N ALA A 8 -79.46 30.12 -2.23
CA ALA A 8 -78.44 30.03 -3.30
C ALA A 8 -77.50 31.26 -3.06
N SER A 9 -76.32 31.53 -3.66
CA SER A 9 -75.91 31.56 -5.06
C SER A 9 -74.45 32.09 -5.16
N ALA A 10 -73.67 31.55 -6.12
CA ALA A 10 -72.64 32.13 -7.02
C ALA A 10 -71.71 33.29 -6.55
N ALA A 11 -70.44 33.47 -6.98
CA ALA A 11 -69.65 33.01 -8.12
C ALA A 11 -68.14 33.24 -7.83
N ALA A 12 -67.29 32.75 -8.73
CA ALA A 12 -65.83 32.61 -8.66
C ALA A 12 -64.98 33.88 -8.88
N VAL A 13 -63.64 33.66 -8.94
CA VAL A 13 -62.51 34.47 -9.47
C VAL A 13 -61.67 35.15 -8.37
N LEU A 14 -60.33 35.18 -8.30
CA LEU A 14 -59.17 34.45 -8.85
C LEU A 14 -57.92 35.15 -8.23
N LEU A 15 -56.82 34.41 -7.97
CA LEU A 15 -55.41 34.86 -7.89
C LEU A 15 -54.88 35.72 -6.72
N ALA A 16 -53.92 35.09 -6.02
CA ALA A 16 -52.55 35.54 -5.69
C ALA A 16 -52.34 36.91 -5.02
N LEU A 17 -51.65 36.91 -3.86
CA LEU A 17 -50.28 37.40 -3.74
C LEU A 17 -49.78 37.27 -2.28
N THR A 18 -48.71 36.47 -2.14
CA THR A 18 -47.54 36.63 -1.25
C THR A 18 -47.76 36.93 0.23
N GLY A 19 -47.44 35.91 1.03
CA GLY A 19 -47.37 35.98 2.48
C GLY A 19 -46.13 36.68 3.03
N LEU A 20 -46.38 37.28 4.18
CA LEU A 20 -45.61 37.33 5.42
C LEU A 20 -44.20 37.96 5.45
N PHE A 21 -44.14 38.92 6.36
CA PHE A 21 -43.05 39.80 6.73
C PHE A 21 -42.15 39.14 7.81
N LEU A 22 -40.84 39.27 7.61
CA LEU A 22 -39.72 39.37 8.57
C LEU A 22 -39.54 38.34 9.71
N LEU A 23 -38.35 37.71 9.73
CA LEU A 23 -37.38 37.86 10.83
C LEU A 23 -35.95 37.39 10.46
N VAL A 24 -35.10 38.39 10.15
CA VAL A 24 -33.69 38.61 10.51
C VAL A 24 -32.74 37.40 10.71
N LEU A 25 -31.66 37.35 9.91
CA LEU A 25 -30.24 37.37 10.34
C LEU A 25 -29.30 37.44 9.09
N SER A 26 -28.39 38.43 9.08
CA SER A 26 -27.29 38.67 8.12
C SER A 26 -25.97 38.09 8.66
N PRO A 27 -24.80 38.21 8.00
CA PRO A 27 -24.46 38.13 6.56
C PRO A 27 -23.31 37.12 6.31
N ALA A 28 -23.07 36.66 5.07
CA ALA A 28 -21.72 36.24 4.66
C ALA A 28 -21.60 36.24 3.13
N ASP A 29 -20.63 37.02 2.68
CA ASP A 29 -20.30 37.36 1.31
C ASP A 29 -20.00 36.15 0.41
N ALA A 30 -20.54 36.23 -0.81
CA ALA A 30 -20.01 35.51 -1.96
C ALA A 30 -18.62 36.09 -2.28
N ALA A 31 -17.56 35.43 -1.78
CA ALA A 31 -16.20 35.76 -2.14
C ALA A 31 -15.82 35.10 -3.47
N THR A 32 -15.68 35.98 -4.46
CA THR A 32 -15.00 35.81 -5.75
C THR A 32 -13.71 34.98 -5.64
N ALA A 33 -13.58 33.99 -6.53
CA ALA A 33 -12.34 33.24 -6.75
C ALA A 33 -11.26 34.16 -7.34
N ALA A 34 -10.29 34.54 -6.51
CA ALA A 34 -9.01 35.08 -6.95
C ALA A 34 -7.97 33.95 -6.91
N VAL A 35 -7.31 33.72 -8.04
CA VAL A 35 -6.18 32.80 -8.16
C VAL A 35 -4.95 33.51 -7.59
N GLU A 36 -4.50 33.10 -6.41
CA GLU A 36 -3.17 33.41 -5.90
C GLU A 36 -2.38 32.12 -5.70
N GLY A 37 -1.21 32.05 -6.35
CA GLY A 37 -0.25 30.98 -6.16
C GLY A 37 0.31 31.04 -4.75
N GLY A 38 0.10 29.97 -3.98
CA GLY A 38 0.69 29.79 -2.66
C GLY A 38 1.11 28.34 -2.50
N GLU A 39 2.41 28.11 -2.25
CA GLU A 39 2.90 26.82 -1.77
C GLU A 39 2.11 26.40 -0.52
N LEU A 40 1.51 25.21 -0.57
CA LEU A 40 0.83 24.62 0.58
C LEU A 40 1.88 24.22 1.64
N ARG A 41 2.00 25.03 2.70
CA ARG A 41 2.72 24.62 3.92
C ARG A 41 1.77 23.85 4.83
N MET A 42 2.05 22.56 5.02
CA MET A 42 1.34 21.72 6.00
C MET A 42 1.47 22.31 7.41
N LYS A 43 0.33 22.40 8.11
CA LYS A 43 0.27 22.86 9.50
C LYS A 43 0.65 21.67 10.40
N GLN A 44 1.77 21.80 11.09
CA GLN A 44 2.31 20.76 11.98
C GLN A 44 1.42 20.61 13.21
N SER A 45 0.78 19.46 13.38
CA SER A 45 0.08 19.07 14.61
C SER A 45 1.01 18.27 15.51
N ASP A 46 1.55 18.94 16.54
CA ASP A 46 2.31 18.30 17.62
C ASP A 46 1.35 17.55 18.56
N GLY A 47 1.42 16.21 18.55
CA GLY A 47 0.75 15.37 19.55
C GLY A 47 0.50 13.93 19.11
N GLY A 48 1.52 13.06 19.19
CA GLY A 48 1.44 11.62 18.90
C GLY A 48 2.68 11.14 18.14
N TYR A 49 3.33 10.07 18.58
CA TYR A 49 4.68 9.65 18.16
C TYR A 49 5.02 9.85 16.65
N SER A 50 6.25 10.33 16.41
CA SER A 50 6.71 10.87 15.13
C SER A 50 6.83 9.81 14.04
N TYR A 51 6.09 9.99 12.94
CA TYR A 51 6.45 9.42 11.64
C TYR A 51 7.97 9.56 11.41
N ASN A 52 8.67 8.44 11.25
CA ASN A 52 10.11 8.46 10.99
C ASN A 52 10.35 8.77 9.51
N SER A 53 10.36 10.06 9.18
CA SER A 53 10.59 10.54 7.81
C SER A 53 11.91 10.04 7.23
N THR A 54 12.94 9.89 8.05
CA THR A 54 14.24 9.34 7.63
C THR A 54 14.11 7.89 7.18
N LEU A 55 13.40 7.06 7.96
CA LEU A 55 13.15 5.67 7.57
C LEU A 55 12.35 5.58 6.27
N ALA A 56 11.34 6.44 6.09
CA ALA A 56 10.57 6.47 4.86
C ALA A 56 11.40 6.88 3.63
N HIS A 57 12.30 7.87 3.78
CA HIS A 57 13.25 8.26 2.72
C HIS A 57 14.22 7.11 2.37
N ILE A 58 14.63 6.31 3.35
CA ILE A 58 15.47 5.13 3.07
C ILE A 58 14.64 4.05 2.36
N LEU A 59 13.43 3.77 2.83
CA LEU A 59 12.58 2.71 2.29
C LEU A 59 12.05 3.01 0.88
N VAL A 60 11.86 4.29 0.52
CA VAL A 60 11.46 4.65 -0.85
C VAL A 60 12.55 4.29 -1.88
N GLU A 61 13.83 4.35 -1.52
CA GLU A 61 14.92 3.89 -2.40
C GLU A 61 14.84 2.38 -2.65
N TYR A 62 14.51 1.58 -1.61
CA TYR A 62 14.25 0.14 -1.78
C TYR A 62 13.00 -0.13 -2.63
N ALA A 63 11.94 0.66 -2.46
CA ALA A 63 10.74 0.62 -3.30
C ALA A 63 11.04 0.99 -4.76
N SER A 64 12.08 1.78 -5.00
CA SER A 64 12.56 2.13 -6.33
C SER A 64 13.43 1.03 -6.93
N ALA A 65 14.36 0.45 -6.16
CA ALA A 65 15.31 -0.56 -6.62
C ALA A 65 14.62 -1.84 -7.15
N VAL A 66 13.44 -2.20 -6.61
CA VAL A 66 12.68 -3.38 -7.07
C VAL A 66 12.15 -3.22 -8.51
N TYR A 67 12.21 -2.02 -9.09
CA TYR A 67 11.83 -1.77 -10.48
C TYR A 67 12.97 -2.01 -11.49
N THR A 68 14.18 -2.32 -11.02
CA THR A 68 15.30 -2.67 -11.89
C THR A 68 15.02 -3.96 -12.67
N SER A 69 15.10 -3.86 -14.00
CA SER A 69 14.80 -4.96 -14.93
C SER A 69 15.96 -5.94 -15.12
N ASP A 70 17.19 -5.48 -14.91
CA ASP A 70 18.38 -6.32 -14.88
C ASP A 70 18.50 -7.00 -13.51
N LEU A 71 18.02 -8.24 -13.44
CA LEU A 71 18.02 -9.02 -12.21
C LEU A 71 19.44 -9.39 -11.77
N THR A 72 20.43 -9.38 -12.67
CA THR A 72 21.83 -9.65 -12.31
C THR A 72 22.42 -8.50 -11.51
N SER A 73 22.25 -7.25 -11.98
CA SER A 73 22.74 -6.08 -11.23
C SER A 73 21.95 -5.89 -9.94
N LEU A 74 20.65 -6.18 -9.93
CA LEU A 74 19.85 -6.14 -8.70
C LEU A 74 20.33 -7.19 -7.69
N LEU A 75 20.55 -8.45 -8.11
CA LEU A 75 21.01 -9.53 -7.22
C LEU A 75 22.38 -9.21 -6.60
N LYS A 76 23.26 -8.56 -7.37
CA LYS A 76 24.59 -8.14 -6.92
C LYS A 76 24.57 -6.81 -6.14
N TRP A 77 23.44 -6.12 -6.12
CA TRP A 77 23.28 -4.77 -5.59
C TRP A 77 24.22 -3.74 -6.22
N THR A 78 24.36 -3.80 -7.55
CA THR A 78 25.19 -2.90 -8.38
C THR A 78 24.35 -2.12 -9.40
N CYS A 79 23.04 -2.07 -9.20
CA CYS A 79 22.13 -1.33 -10.07
C CYS A 79 22.26 0.19 -9.85
N PRO A 80 21.87 1.04 -10.82
CA PRO A 80 21.92 2.50 -10.63
C PRO A 80 21.08 3.01 -9.44
N ARG A 81 20.06 2.25 -9.04
CA ARG A 81 19.18 2.53 -7.90
C ARG A 81 19.66 1.91 -6.57
N CYS A 82 20.77 1.18 -6.58
CA CYS A 82 21.32 0.40 -5.47
C CYS A 82 22.42 1.18 -4.71
N GLU A 83 22.46 2.50 -4.88
CA GLU A 83 23.44 3.40 -4.31
C GLU A 83 22.84 4.18 -3.12
N GLY A 84 23.50 5.25 -2.67
CA GLY A 84 22.95 6.14 -1.64
C GLY A 84 22.70 5.45 -0.29
N HIS A 85 21.49 5.61 0.24
CA HIS A 85 21.11 5.07 1.55
C HIS A 85 20.96 3.55 1.55
N THR A 86 20.77 2.93 0.38
CA THR A 86 20.68 1.46 0.27
C THR A 86 22.04 0.76 0.15
N LYS A 87 23.15 1.51 0.19
CA LYS A 87 24.50 0.96 0.00
C LYS A 87 24.82 -0.13 1.03
N GLY A 88 25.38 -1.23 0.55
CA GLY A 88 25.79 -2.36 1.39
C GLY A 88 24.66 -3.33 1.74
N PHE A 89 23.47 -3.16 1.13
CA PHE A 89 22.39 -4.13 1.23
C PHE A 89 22.83 -5.52 0.76
N GLN A 90 22.51 -6.52 1.56
CA GLN A 90 22.83 -7.91 1.29
C GLN A 90 21.58 -8.61 0.77
N MET A 91 21.49 -8.69 -0.55
CA MET A 91 20.45 -9.45 -1.24
C MET A 91 20.50 -10.93 -0.82
N ILE A 92 19.35 -11.48 -0.42
CA ILE A 92 19.19 -12.91 -0.12
C ILE A 92 18.53 -13.59 -1.31
N GLU A 93 17.39 -13.07 -1.74
CA GLU A 93 16.57 -13.71 -2.78
C GLU A 93 15.75 -12.68 -3.55
N ILE A 94 15.65 -12.89 -4.87
CA ILE A 94 14.71 -12.21 -5.76
C ILE A 94 13.71 -13.26 -6.23
N ILE A 95 12.42 -12.92 -6.14
CA ILE A 95 11.31 -13.79 -6.51
C ILE A 95 10.52 -13.09 -7.60
N VAL A 96 10.36 -13.75 -8.74
CA VAL A 96 9.68 -13.21 -9.93
C VAL A 96 8.63 -14.20 -10.40
N ASP A 97 7.35 -13.83 -10.38
CA ASP A 97 6.29 -14.58 -11.07
C ASP A 97 6.15 -13.98 -12.47
N VAL A 98 6.57 -14.72 -13.50
CA VAL A 98 6.58 -14.23 -14.88
C VAL A 98 5.17 -14.14 -15.45
N GLU A 99 4.29 -15.09 -15.10
CA GLU A 99 2.93 -15.14 -15.61
C GLU A 99 2.09 -13.97 -15.08
N LYS A 100 2.24 -13.67 -13.78
CA LYS A 100 1.52 -12.59 -13.11
C LYS A 100 2.31 -11.29 -13.04
N CYS A 101 3.52 -11.27 -13.59
CA CYS A 101 4.42 -10.12 -13.62
C CYS A 101 4.74 -9.54 -12.23
N LEU A 102 4.81 -10.41 -11.22
CA LEU A 102 5.11 -10.00 -9.86
C LEU A 102 6.61 -10.06 -9.62
N GLN A 103 7.12 -9.12 -8.84
CA GLN A 103 8.51 -9.14 -8.41
C GLN A 103 8.60 -8.66 -6.97
N ALA A 104 9.35 -9.41 -6.16
CA ALA A 104 9.76 -8.99 -4.84
C ALA A 104 11.20 -9.40 -4.58
N PHE A 105 11.83 -8.77 -3.60
CA PHE A 105 13.10 -9.26 -3.06
C PHE A 105 13.10 -9.26 -1.55
N VAL A 106 13.97 -10.08 -0.98
CA VAL A 106 14.30 -10.11 0.44
C VAL A 106 15.81 -9.93 0.60
N GLY A 107 16.22 -9.09 1.56
CA GLY A 107 17.61 -8.92 1.90
C GLY A 107 17.81 -8.27 3.26
N VAL A 108 19.06 -8.07 3.66
CA VAL A 108 19.42 -7.45 4.94
C VAL A 108 20.11 -6.12 4.70
N ALA A 109 19.54 -5.06 5.25
CA ALA A 109 20.14 -3.72 5.24
C ALA A 109 21.06 -3.54 6.45
N PRO A 110 22.28 -3.00 6.28
CA PRO A 110 23.15 -2.66 7.40
C PRO A 110 22.60 -1.47 8.21
N ASP A 111 21.90 -0.54 7.54
CA ASP A 111 21.22 0.62 8.10
C ASP A 111 19.82 0.68 7.45
N PRO A 112 18.71 0.56 8.21
CA PRO A 112 18.52 0.63 9.67
C PRO A 112 18.75 -0.70 10.42
N ARG A 113 19.61 -1.59 9.92
CA ARG A 113 19.87 -2.94 10.48
C ARG A 113 18.62 -3.81 10.57
N SER A 114 18.03 -4.10 9.41
CA SER A 114 16.76 -4.81 9.30
C SER A 114 16.71 -5.72 8.09
N ILE A 115 15.81 -6.70 8.12
CA ILE A 115 15.39 -7.40 6.91
C ILE A 115 14.49 -6.44 6.11
N ILE A 116 14.78 -6.25 4.83
CA ILE A 116 13.94 -5.48 3.90
C ILE A 116 13.25 -6.45 2.96
N ILE A 117 11.94 -6.27 2.82
CA ILE A 117 11.11 -6.96 1.83
C ILE A 117 10.47 -5.89 0.96
N ALA A 118 10.82 -5.86 -0.32
CA ALA A 118 10.29 -4.87 -1.26
C ALA A 118 9.45 -5.54 -2.34
N PHE A 119 8.28 -4.97 -2.61
CA PHE A 119 7.36 -5.43 -3.66
C PHE A 119 7.25 -4.39 -4.78
N ARG A 120 7.41 -4.86 -6.01
CA ARG A 120 7.23 -4.05 -7.21
C ARG A 120 5.75 -3.81 -7.50
N GLY A 121 5.43 -2.60 -7.95
CA GLY A 121 4.13 -2.28 -8.53
C GLY A 121 4.03 -2.61 -10.03
N THR A 122 3.00 -2.09 -10.68
CA THR A 122 2.80 -2.22 -12.13
C THR A 122 3.67 -1.25 -12.94
N GLN A 123 3.87 -1.55 -14.23
CA GLN A 123 4.64 -0.69 -15.17
C GLN A 123 3.79 0.45 -15.70
N GLU A 124 4.39 1.59 -16.07
CA GLU A 124 3.70 2.85 -16.42
C GLU A 124 2.58 2.71 -17.47
N HIS A 125 2.84 2.10 -18.63
CA HIS A 125 1.83 1.91 -19.68
C HIS A 125 0.71 0.97 -19.24
N SER A 126 1.01 0.07 -18.30
CA SER A 126 0.04 -0.78 -17.65
C SER A 126 -0.59 -0.10 -16.44
N ALA A 127 0.01 0.91 -15.82
CA ALA A 127 -0.45 1.48 -14.56
C ALA A 127 -1.77 2.21 -14.75
N SER A 128 -1.94 2.98 -15.84
CA SER A 128 -3.23 3.61 -16.16
C SER A 128 -4.31 2.57 -16.44
N ASN A 129 -4.03 1.58 -17.29
CA ASN A 129 -4.97 0.49 -17.60
C ASN A 129 -5.26 -0.38 -16.37
N TRP A 130 -4.25 -0.58 -15.54
CA TRP A 130 -4.34 -1.39 -14.33
C TRP A 130 -5.09 -0.65 -13.26
N ILE A 131 -4.89 0.65 -13.07
CA ILE A 131 -5.67 1.47 -12.14
C ILE A 131 -7.15 1.35 -12.51
N GLU A 132 -7.49 1.52 -13.80
CA GLU A 132 -8.83 1.26 -14.31
C GLU A 132 -9.29 -0.18 -13.99
N ASP A 133 -8.56 -1.22 -14.44
CA ASP A 133 -8.91 -2.64 -14.22
C ASP A 133 -9.02 -3.03 -12.74
N LEU A 134 -8.26 -2.37 -11.87
CA LEU A 134 -8.26 -2.55 -10.42
C LEU A 134 -9.49 -1.94 -9.78
N PHE A 135 -9.97 -0.81 -10.29
CA PHE A 135 -11.24 -0.23 -9.87
C PHE A 135 -12.42 -1.13 -10.26
N TRP A 136 -12.30 -1.94 -11.33
CA TRP A 136 -13.36 -2.83 -11.80
C TRP A 136 -13.41 -4.20 -11.12
N LYS A 137 -12.31 -4.71 -10.55
CA LYS A 137 -12.30 -5.95 -9.77
C LYS A 137 -12.80 -5.67 -8.34
N GLN A 138 -13.96 -6.21 -8.01
CA GLN A 138 -14.68 -5.89 -6.77
C GLN A 138 -14.02 -6.55 -5.54
N LEU A 139 -14.33 -6.02 -4.35
CA LEU A 139 -14.09 -6.71 -3.08
C LEU A 139 -14.98 -7.95 -3.04
N ASP A 140 -14.43 -9.13 -3.25
CA ASP A 140 -15.20 -10.36 -3.49
C ASP A 140 -14.64 -11.59 -2.76
N VAL A 141 -13.51 -11.47 -2.06
CA VAL A 141 -12.92 -12.56 -1.27
C VAL A 141 -13.05 -12.29 0.21
N THR A 142 -13.70 -13.20 0.94
CA THR A 142 -13.67 -13.21 2.40
C THR A 142 -12.28 -13.59 2.89
N TYR A 143 -11.70 -12.76 3.75
CA TYR A 143 -10.39 -13.03 4.32
C TYR A 143 -10.48 -14.25 5.26
N PRO A 144 -9.58 -15.26 5.13
CA PRO A 144 -9.68 -16.49 5.91
C PRO A 144 -9.72 -16.23 7.42
N GLY A 145 -10.68 -16.85 8.11
CA GLY A 145 -10.84 -16.71 9.56
C GLY A 145 -11.55 -15.42 10.00
N MET A 146 -12.01 -14.58 9.07
CA MET A 146 -12.72 -13.34 9.37
C MET A 146 -13.94 -13.14 8.45
N PRO A 147 -15.14 -13.57 8.88
CA PRO A 147 -16.35 -13.62 8.04
C PRO A 147 -16.76 -12.28 7.41
N ASP A 148 -16.49 -11.17 8.10
CA ASP A 148 -16.90 -9.82 7.67
C ASP A 148 -15.81 -9.07 6.91
N ALA A 149 -14.56 -9.56 6.93
CA ALA A 149 -13.47 -8.91 6.20
C ALA A 149 -13.45 -9.38 4.75
N MET A 150 -13.54 -8.41 3.84
CA MET A 150 -13.45 -8.65 2.40
C MET A 150 -12.22 -7.95 1.86
N VAL A 151 -11.57 -8.60 0.89
CA VAL A 151 -10.38 -8.10 0.22
C VAL A 151 -10.51 -8.22 -1.28
N HIS A 152 -9.74 -7.40 -2.00
CA HIS A 152 -9.71 -7.40 -3.46
C HIS A 152 -9.06 -8.68 -3.99
N HIS A 153 -9.82 -9.51 -4.73
CA HIS A 153 -9.36 -10.82 -5.22
C HIS A 153 -8.04 -10.76 -5.99
N GLY A 154 -7.84 -9.73 -6.82
CA GLY A 154 -6.62 -9.62 -7.62
C GLY A 154 -5.35 -9.52 -6.76
N PHE A 155 -5.41 -8.79 -5.65
CA PHE A 155 -4.26 -8.64 -4.76
C PHE A 155 -4.09 -9.85 -3.86
N TYR A 156 -5.21 -10.36 -3.34
CA TYR A 156 -5.22 -11.54 -2.51
C TYR A 156 -4.62 -12.73 -3.27
N SER A 157 -5.09 -13.01 -4.48
CA SER A 157 -4.59 -14.10 -5.32
C SER A 157 -3.14 -13.89 -5.75
N ALA A 158 -2.72 -12.65 -6.01
CA ALA A 158 -1.31 -12.34 -6.34
C ALA A 158 -0.36 -12.65 -5.17
N TYR A 159 -0.81 -12.47 -3.92
CA TYR A 159 0.01 -12.77 -2.74
C TYR A 159 -0.12 -14.23 -2.26
N TYR A 160 -1.35 -14.71 -2.03
CA TYR A 160 -1.61 -16.02 -1.41
C TYR A 160 -1.57 -17.20 -2.38
N ASN A 161 -1.92 -17.00 -3.64
CA ASN A 161 -2.01 -18.08 -4.64
C ASN A 161 -0.76 -18.13 -5.54
N THR A 162 0.36 -17.64 -5.03
CA THR A 162 1.66 -17.67 -5.72
C THR A 162 2.75 -18.18 -4.77
N THR A 163 3.86 -18.60 -5.35
CA THR A 163 5.07 -19.01 -4.62
C THR A 163 5.72 -17.85 -3.85
N LEU A 164 5.33 -16.60 -4.15
CA LEU A 164 5.86 -15.37 -3.57
C LEU A 164 5.80 -15.38 -2.05
N ARG A 165 4.64 -15.67 -1.47
CA ARG A 165 4.44 -15.74 -0.02
C ARG A 165 5.35 -16.78 0.62
N HIS A 166 5.41 -17.98 0.04
CA HIS A 166 6.19 -19.08 0.60
C HIS A 166 7.68 -18.76 0.65
N GLU A 167 8.25 -18.29 -0.47
CA GLU A 167 9.67 -17.97 -0.57
C GLU A 167 10.05 -16.77 0.30
N ILE A 168 9.19 -15.74 0.43
CA ILE A 168 9.43 -14.63 1.35
C ILE A 168 9.52 -15.11 2.79
N LEU A 169 8.55 -15.90 3.27
CA LEU A 169 8.54 -16.40 4.64
C LEU A 169 9.77 -17.28 4.92
N LYS A 170 10.16 -18.11 3.96
CA LYS A 170 11.37 -18.94 4.03
C LYS A 170 12.64 -18.10 4.08
N SER A 171 12.76 -17.09 3.22
CA SER A 171 13.90 -16.16 3.18
C SER A 171 14.05 -15.36 4.48
N VAL A 172 12.94 -14.92 5.09
CA VAL A 172 12.97 -14.25 6.41
C VAL A 172 13.44 -15.18 7.51
N GLN A 173 12.93 -16.42 7.55
CA GLN A 173 13.38 -17.41 8.54
C GLN A 173 14.87 -17.71 8.41
N TRP A 174 15.36 -17.84 7.18
CA TRP A 174 16.79 -18.03 6.93
C TRP A 174 17.60 -16.81 7.38
N ALA A 175 17.15 -15.60 7.04
CA ALA A 175 17.80 -14.36 7.47
C ALA A 175 17.92 -14.28 9.00
N TRP A 176 16.88 -14.67 9.74
CA TRP A 176 16.94 -14.73 11.19
C TRP A 176 17.89 -15.79 11.75
N LYS A 177 18.01 -16.95 11.10
CA LYS A 177 18.99 -17.98 11.49
C LYS A 177 20.42 -17.50 11.26
N THR A 178 20.65 -16.73 10.20
CA THR A 178 21.99 -16.29 9.77
C THR A 178 22.44 -15.00 10.47
N TYR A 179 21.56 -14.00 10.59
CA TYR A 179 21.88 -12.65 11.04
C TYR A 179 21.28 -12.30 12.42
N GLY A 180 20.55 -13.22 13.05
CA GLY A 180 19.82 -13.00 14.30
C GLY A 180 18.44 -12.38 14.07
N ARG A 181 17.66 -12.22 15.15
CA ARG A 181 16.26 -11.74 15.12
C ARG A 181 16.12 -10.23 14.82
N LEU A 182 16.56 -9.83 13.63
CA LEU A 182 16.46 -8.47 13.11
C LEU A 182 14.99 -8.03 12.93
N PRO A 183 14.68 -6.72 13.07
CA PRO A 183 13.38 -6.19 12.67
C PRO A 183 13.16 -6.36 11.16
N ILE A 184 11.90 -6.36 10.75
CA ILE A 184 11.47 -6.53 9.35
C ILE A 184 10.80 -5.23 8.89
N ASN A 185 11.33 -4.64 7.83
CA ASN A 185 10.69 -3.54 7.12
C ASN A 185 10.11 -4.10 5.81
N VAL A 186 8.81 -3.92 5.62
CA VAL A 186 8.10 -4.27 4.39
C VAL A 186 7.77 -2.98 3.66
N VAL A 187 8.09 -2.95 2.37
CA VAL A 187 7.88 -1.78 1.53
C VAL A 187 7.26 -2.15 0.19
N GLY A 188 6.41 -1.27 -0.33
CA GLY A 188 5.82 -1.46 -1.65
C GLY A 188 5.25 -0.17 -2.23
N HIS A 189 5.26 -0.09 -3.56
CA HIS A 189 4.70 1.02 -4.32
C HIS A 189 3.53 0.55 -5.19
N SER A 190 2.47 1.34 -5.31
CA SER A 190 1.32 1.04 -6.19
C SER A 190 0.71 -0.34 -5.84
N MET A 191 0.53 -1.23 -6.83
CA MET A 191 0.20 -2.66 -6.61
C MET A 191 1.08 -3.34 -5.56
N GLY A 192 2.38 -3.02 -5.55
CA GLY A 192 3.32 -3.55 -4.59
C GLY A 192 3.00 -3.13 -3.16
N GLY A 193 2.37 -1.97 -2.94
CA GLY A 193 1.88 -1.55 -1.62
C GLY A 193 0.76 -2.44 -1.09
N ALA A 194 -0.13 -2.91 -1.97
CA ALA A 194 -1.16 -3.88 -1.59
C ALA A 194 -0.56 -5.25 -1.20
N LEU A 195 0.41 -5.74 -1.96
CA LEU A 195 1.13 -6.98 -1.64
C LEU A 195 1.97 -6.85 -0.36
N ALA A 196 2.63 -5.71 -0.18
CA ALA A 196 3.37 -5.37 1.03
C ALA A 196 2.47 -5.38 2.28
N SER A 197 1.22 -4.94 2.15
CA SER A 197 0.25 -4.98 3.25
C SER A 197 -0.10 -6.41 3.64
N PHE A 198 -0.48 -7.27 2.69
CA PHE A 198 -0.72 -8.68 3.01
C PHE A 198 0.51 -9.36 3.62
N CYS A 199 1.70 -9.04 3.11
CA CYS A 199 2.94 -9.54 3.67
C CYS A 199 3.16 -9.09 5.10
N ALA A 200 3.00 -7.80 5.39
CA ALA A 200 3.15 -7.27 6.75
C ALA A 200 2.13 -7.89 7.72
N LEU A 201 0.88 -8.10 7.29
CA LEU A 201 -0.15 -8.77 8.07
C LEU A 201 0.26 -10.22 8.38
N ASP A 202 0.65 -11.00 7.39
CA ASP A 202 1.10 -12.39 7.55
C ASP A 202 2.28 -12.51 8.51
N LEU A 203 3.27 -11.62 8.38
CA LEU A 203 4.44 -11.58 9.25
C LEU A 203 4.07 -11.19 10.69
N SER A 204 3.16 -10.23 10.85
CA SER A 204 2.73 -9.73 12.15
C SER A 204 1.90 -10.76 12.91
N VAL A 205 0.97 -11.44 12.23
CA VAL A 205 0.18 -12.54 12.81
C VAL A 205 1.09 -13.72 13.17
N LYS A 206 2.06 -14.07 12.31
CA LYS A 206 2.92 -15.23 12.51
C LYS A 206 4.00 -15.02 13.58
N TRP A 207 4.58 -13.81 13.66
CA TRP A 207 5.78 -13.55 14.46
C TRP A 207 5.69 -12.34 15.41
N GLY A 208 4.57 -11.63 15.40
CA GLY A 208 4.27 -10.49 16.27
C GLY A 208 4.52 -9.14 15.59
N SER A 209 3.56 -8.23 15.73
CA SER A 209 3.54 -6.87 15.15
C SER A 209 4.76 -6.02 15.53
N HIS A 210 5.28 -6.18 16.74
CA HIS A 210 6.46 -5.46 17.25
C HIS A 210 7.76 -5.67 16.43
N LYS A 211 7.80 -6.68 15.55
CA LYS A 211 8.95 -6.95 14.66
C LYS A 211 8.77 -6.39 13.26
N VAL A 212 7.56 -5.96 12.90
CA VAL A 212 7.21 -5.59 11.53
C VAL A 212 6.95 -4.09 11.46
N GLN A 213 7.46 -3.48 10.41
CA GLN A 213 7.15 -2.12 10.03
C GLN A 213 6.76 -2.15 8.56
N LEU A 214 5.60 -1.58 8.25
CA LEU A 214 5.13 -1.40 6.88
C LEU A 214 5.26 0.08 6.50
N ILE A 215 5.81 0.35 5.31
CA ILE A 215 5.72 1.66 4.65
C ILE A 215 5.31 1.43 3.20
N THR A 216 4.28 2.13 2.73
CA THR A 216 3.77 1.99 1.36
C THR A 216 3.64 3.33 0.67
N PHE A 217 3.86 3.36 -0.64
CA PHE A 217 3.75 4.55 -1.47
C PHE A 217 2.64 4.34 -2.51
N GLY A 218 1.67 5.25 -2.57
CA GLY A 218 0.55 5.14 -3.52
C GLY A 218 -0.24 3.84 -3.41
N GLN A 219 -0.42 3.30 -2.20
CA GLN A 219 -1.14 2.05 -2.02
C GLN A 219 -2.63 2.21 -2.37
N PRO A 220 -3.20 1.33 -3.22
CA PRO A 220 -4.64 1.28 -3.46
C PRO A 220 -5.38 0.63 -2.27
N ARG A 221 -6.69 0.87 -2.19
CA ARG A 221 -7.54 0.21 -1.18
C ARG A 221 -7.49 -1.32 -1.36
N VAL A 222 -7.23 -2.03 -0.27
CA VAL A 222 -7.01 -3.50 -0.29
C VAL A 222 -8.24 -4.28 0.19
N GLY A 223 -9.01 -3.71 1.11
CA GLY A 223 -10.14 -4.38 1.74
C GLY A 223 -11.25 -3.43 2.19
N ASN A 224 -12.31 -4.01 2.71
CA ASN A 224 -13.44 -3.28 3.31
C ASN A 224 -13.09 -2.76 4.72
N PRO A 225 -13.97 -1.96 5.36
CA PRO A 225 -13.72 -1.43 6.70
C PRO A 225 -13.42 -2.49 7.77
N ALA A 226 -14.09 -3.65 7.73
CA ALA A 226 -13.81 -4.75 8.66
C ALA A 226 -12.39 -5.32 8.50
N PHE A 227 -11.90 -5.45 7.26
CA PHE A 227 -10.50 -5.79 7.01
C PHE A 227 -9.54 -4.70 7.50
N ALA A 228 -9.88 -3.43 7.31
CA ALA A 228 -9.04 -2.31 7.74
C ALA A 228 -8.91 -2.26 9.28
N GLU A 229 -10.00 -2.50 10.01
CA GLU A 229 -9.98 -2.59 11.48
C GLU A 229 -9.06 -3.71 11.95
N TYR A 230 -9.22 -4.92 11.42
CA TYR A 230 -8.33 -6.04 11.73
C TYR A 230 -6.88 -5.78 11.36
N PHE A 231 -6.64 -5.17 10.20
CA PHE A 231 -5.30 -4.83 9.76
C PHE A 231 -4.60 -3.88 10.75
N ASN A 232 -5.32 -2.85 11.20
CA ASN A 232 -4.82 -1.91 12.19
C ASN A 232 -4.44 -2.65 13.48
N GLU A 233 -5.29 -3.56 13.94
CA GLU A 233 -5.03 -4.35 15.15
C GLU A 233 -3.78 -5.21 15.06
N GLN A 234 -3.55 -5.84 13.91
CA GLN A 234 -2.46 -6.80 13.76
C GLN A 234 -1.13 -6.16 13.34
N VAL A 235 -1.16 -5.05 12.59
CA VAL A 235 0.05 -4.49 11.95
C VAL A 235 0.49 -3.19 12.60
N TRP A 236 -0.43 -2.31 12.96
CA TRP A 236 -0.12 -0.95 13.40
C TRP A 236 -0.29 -0.74 14.91
N LEU A 237 -1.20 -1.48 15.57
CA LEU A 237 -1.32 -1.42 17.02
C LEU A 237 -0.06 -1.98 17.70
N ARG A 238 0.76 -1.06 18.21
CA ARG A 238 1.81 -1.32 19.19
C ARG A 238 1.33 -0.86 20.56
N GLU A 239 0.77 -1.77 21.35
CA GLU A 239 0.57 -1.53 22.78
C GLU A 239 1.88 -1.81 23.53
N THR A 240 2.52 -0.75 24.04
CA THR A 240 3.63 -0.91 24.99
C THR A 240 3.07 -0.72 26.39
N ILE A 241 3.08 -1.79 27.18
CA ILE A 241 2.66 -1.75 28.59
C ILE A 241 3.91 -1.60 29.45
N VAL A 242 4.11 -0.43 30.05
CA VAL A 242 5.15 -0.20 31.06
C VAL A 242 4.45 0.07 32.39
N GLY A 243 4.37 -0.94 33.26
CA GLY A 243 3.59 -0.86 34.50
C GLY A 243 2.09 -0.73 34.21
N ASN A 244 1.46 0.35 34.69
CA ASN A 244 0.03 0.64 34.44
C ASN A 244 -0.21 1.56 33.23
N VAL A 245 0.84 1.90 32.47
CA VAL A 245 0.73 2.81 31.33
C VAL A 245 0.66 1.98 30.04
N VAL A 246 -0.48 2.07 29.36
CA VAL A 246 -0.66 1.55 28.00
C VAL A 246 -0.36 2.70 27.03
N THR A 247 0.75 2.61 26.31
CA THR A 247 1.06 3.55 25.22
C THR A 247 0.70 2.91 23.89
N ARG A 248 -0.19 3.56 23.14
CA ARG A 248 -0.54 3.21 21.76
C ARG A 248 0.22 4.13 20.81
N ASN A 249 1.07 3.58 19.95
CA ASN A 249 1.93 4.35 19.05
C ASN A 249 1.31 4.53 17.66
N GLU A 250 0.29 5.38 17.54
CA GLU A 250 -0.23 5.75 16.22
C GLU A 250 -0.54 7.24 16.12
N THR A 251 -0.05 7.87 15.06
CA THR A 251 -0.65 9.08 14.48
C THR A 251 -1.43 8.60 13.28
N VAL A 252 -2.65 8.12 13.52
CA VAL A 252 -3.62 7.85 12.46
C VAL A 252 -4.33 9.17 12.17
N CYS A 253 -4.45 9.51 10.90
CA CYS A 253 -5.46 10.45 10.47
C CYS A 253 -6.82 9.79 10.76
N ASP A 254 -7.44 10.18 11.87
CA ASP A 254 -8.75 9.82 12.46
C ASP A 254 -9.28 8.37 12.41
N CYS A 255 -8.47 7.38 12.04
CA CYS A 255 -8.83 5.96 11.97
C CYS A 255 -9.93 5.58 10.96
N SER A 256 -10.34 6.48 10.05
CA SER A 256 -11.31 6.14 8.98
C SER A 256 -10.68 5.51 7.73
N GLY A 257 -9.34 5.56 7.61
CA GLY A 257 -8.62 5.23 6.38
C GLY A 257 -8.83 6.26 5.25
N GLU A 258 -9.51 7.38 5.54
CA GLU A 258 -10.11 8.27 4.56
C GLU A 258 -10.26 9.71 5.12
N ASP A 259 -9.22 10.21 5.80
CA ASP A 259 -9.23 11.52 6.46
C ASP A 259 -9.03 12.69 5.46
N PRO A 260 -9.95 13.67 5.40
CA PRO A 260 -9.84 14.88 4.59
C PRO A 260 -8.61 15.76 4.85
N THR A 261 -7.94 15.60 6.00
CA THR A 261 -6.74 16.36 6.40
C THR A 261 -5.43 15.68 6.02
N CYS A 262 -5.49 14.45 5.48
CA CYS A 262 -4.35 13.67 5.00
C CYS A 262 -4.45 13.44 3.47
N SER A 263 -4.29 12.23 2.95
CA SER A 263 -4.21 12.01 1.49
C SER A 263 -5.49 12.39 0.72
N ARG A 264 -6.68 12.46 1.36
CA ARG A 264 -7.89 13.01 0.72
C ARG A 264 -7.83 14.52 0.47
N SER A 265 -6.93 15.26 1.12
CA SER A 265 -6.69 16.67 0.78
C SER A 265 -5.91 16.81 -0.53
N VAL A 266 -5.30 15.74 -1.01
CA VAL A 266 -4.47 15.71 -2.21
C VAL A 266 -5.26 14.99 -3.30
N TYR A 267 -5.80 15.76 -4.24
CA TYR A 267 -6.34 15.21 -5.47
C TYR A 267 -5.15 14.76 -6.33
N GLY A 268 -4.80 13.48 -6.31
CA GLY A 268 -3.87 12.91 -7.29
C GLY A 268 -4.49 13.05 -8.68
N ARG A 269 -4.09 14.09 -9.43
CA ARG A 269 -4.70 14.45 -10.72
C ARG A 269 -4.00 13.79 -11.90
N SER A 270 -2.87 13.11 -11.66
CA SER A 270 -2.08 12.51 -12.73
C SER A 270 -1.35 11.24 -12.28
N VAL A 271 -1.09 10.37 -13.25
CA VAL A 271 -0.19 9.21 -13.06
C VAL A 271 1.24 9.68 -12.73
N ALA A 272 1.64 10.89 -13.14
CA ALA A 272 2.98 11.43 -12.84
C ALA A 272 3.21 11.63 -11.33
N ASP A 273 2.20 12.12 -10.60
CA ASP A 273 2.27 12.28 -9.14
C ASP A 273 2.38 10.93 -8.41
N HIS A 274 1.98 9.85 -9.08
CA HIS A 274 2.10 8.49 -8.58
C HIS A 274 3.46 7.86 -8.86
N LEU A 275 4.36 8.52 -9.60
CA LEU A 275 5.65 7.94 -9.97
C LEU A 275 6.83 8.53 -9.19
N GLU A 276 6.65 9.63 -8.46
CA GLU A 276 7.74 10.28 -7.73
C GLU A 276 7.37 10.52 -6.27
N TYR A 277 8.18 9.99 -5.36
CA TYR A 277 8.03 10.18 -3.91
C TYR A 277 9.39 10.55 -3.31
N TYR A 278 9.47 11.65 -2.57
CA TYR A 278 10.71 12.18 -1.98
C TYR A 278 11.84 12.42 -3.00
N GLY A 279 11.51 12.78 -4.25
CA GLY A 279 12.49 12.94 -5.33
C GLY A 279 13.00 11.63 -5.92
N VAL A 280 12.41 10.49 -5.52
CA VAL A 280 12.77 9.16 -5.99
C VAL A 280 11.70 8.64 -6.94
N ASN A 281 12.12 8.23 -8.13
CA ASN A 281 11.25 7.68 -9.17
C ASN A 281 10.91 6.20 -8.88
N LEU A 282 9.63 5.84 -8.96
CA LEU A 282 9.06 4.53 -8.65
C LEU A 282 8.40 3.88 -9.89
N HIS A 283 9.08 3.95 -11.03
CA HIS A 283 8.66 3.31 -12.28
C HIS A 283 9.69 2.30 -12.81
N ALA A 284 9.27 1.44 -13.74
CA ALA A 284 10.13 0.45 -14.39
C ALA A 284 11.14 1.10 -15.36
N ASP A 285 12.36 0.57 -15.43
CA ASP A 285 13.40 1.07 -16.34
C ASP A 285 13.14 0.71 -17.83
N SER A 286 12.31 -0.30 -18.10
CA SER A 286 11.98 -0.78 -19.45
C SER A 286 10.56 -0.39 -19.89
N ARG A 287 10.40 -0.03 -21.18
CA ARG A 287 9.11 0.32 -21.81
C ARG A 287 8.30 -0.89 -22.30
N GLY A 288 8.57 -2.11 -21.79
CA GLY A 288 8.03 -3.37 -22.31
C GLY A 288 7.33 -4.23 -21.26
N THR A 289 6.30 -4.98 -21.67
CA THR A 289 5.54 -5.91 -20.82
C THR A 289 6.46 -6.93 -20.15
N CYS A 290 6.60 -6.83 -18.83
CA CYS A 290 7.17 -7.85 -17.93
C CYS A 290 8.47 -8.50 -18.44
N GLN A 291 9.37 -7.68 -18.98
CA GLN A 291 10.67 -8.15 -19.46
C GLN A 291 11.70 -8.11 -18.33
N PHE A 292 12.24 -9.27 -18.00
CA PHE A 292 13.32 -9.44 -17.03
C PHE A 292 14.57 -9.89 -17.78
N VAL A 293 15.69 -9.20 -17.55
CA VAL A 293 16.98 -9.57 -18.14
C VAL A 293 17.80 -10.30 -17.10
N ILE A 294 18.18 -11.54 -17.42
CA ILE A 294 19.08 -12.37 -16.61
C ILE A 294 20.37 -12.52 -17.40
N GLY A 295 21.47 -11.93 -16.90
CA GLY A 295 22.76 -12.03 -17.55
C GLY A 295 23.30 -13.47 -17.54
N ALA A 296 23.99 -13.86 -18.62
CA ALA A 296 24.57 -15.20 -18.80
C ALA A 296 25.62 -15.60 -17.72
N SER A 297 26.10 -14.65 -16.90
CA SER A 297 27.09 -14.88 -15.84
C SER A 297 26.51 -15.33 -14.49
N ASN A 298 25.18 -15.49 -14.38
CA ASN A 298 24.53 -15.84 -13.11
C ASN A 298 24.80 -17.28 -12.63
N SER A 299 25.30 -18.16 -13.50
CA SER A 299 25.73 -19.52 -13.13
C SER A 299 26.92 -19.55 -12.17
N ALA A 300 27.61 -18.43 -11.94
CA ALA A 300 28.78 -18.37 -11.06
C ALA A 300 28.48 -17.88 -9.62
N TYR A 301 27.30 -17.30 -9.33
CA TYR A 301 27.08 -16.57 -8.05
C TYR A 301 25.67 -16.67 -7.44
N GLY A 302 24.75 -17.44 -8.01
CA GLY A 302 23.43 -17.67 -7.41
C GLY A 302 22.71 -18.88 -7.98
N ASP A 303 21.77 -19.43 -7.21
CA ASP A 303 20.92 -20.54 -7.66
C ASP A 303 19.71 -19.95 -8.40
N ILE A 304 19.55 -20.32 -9.67
CA ILE A 304 18.34 -20.02 -10.45
C ILE A 304 17.43 -21.24 -10.39
N LEU A 305 16.22 -21.07 -9.86
CA LEU A 305 15.15 -22.02 -10.06
C LEU A 305 14.07 -21.44 -10.95
N GLN A 306 13.53 -22.30 -11.80
CA GLN A 306 12.27 -22.06 -12.48
C GLN A 306 11.29 -23.14 -12.04
N PHE A 307 10.19 -22.73 -11.41
CA PHE A 307 9.11 -23.63 -11.02
C PHE A 307 7.79 -22.93 -11.31
N ASP A 308 6.97 -23.55 -12.17
CA ASP A 308 5.59 -23.12 -12.46
C ASP A 308 5.47 -21.61 -12.77
N GLY A 309 6.21 -21.14 -13.77
CA GLY A 309 6.21 -19.72 -14.18
C GLY A 309 6.91 -18.76 -13.21
N THR A 310 7.41 -19.23 -12.07
CA THR A 310 8.19 -18.43 -11.10
C THR A 310 9.68 -18.64 -11.29
N ILE A 311 10.44 -17.55 -11.38
CA ILE A 311 11.90 -17.50 -11.32
C ILE A 311 12.33 -17.07 -9.92
N ILE A 312 13.16 -17.89 -9.27
CA ILE A 312 13.78 -17.56 -7.98
C ILE A 312 15.29 -17.44 -8.20
N LEU A 313 15.85 -16.29 -7.82
CA LEU A 313 17.30 -16.05 -7.83
C LEU A 313 17.77 -15.88 -6.39
N SER A 314 18.48 -16.88 -5.87
CA SER A 314 19.03 -16.83 -4.51
C SER A 314 20.52 -16.54 -4.55
N ARG A 315 21.00 -15.59 -3.74
CA ARG A 315 22.45 -15.30 -3.62
C ARG A 315 23.19 -16.38 -2.83
N TYR A 316 22.50 -17.03 -1.88
CA TYR A 316 23.05 -18.08 -1.04
C TYR A 316 22.26 -19.38 -1.26
N PRO A 317 22.92 -20.49 -1.66
CA PRO A 317 22.26 -21.78 -1.81
C PRO A 317 21.61 -22.22 -0.50
N GLN A 318 20.29 -22.31 -0.45
CA GLN A 318 19.57 -22.79 0.73
C GLN A 318 19.22 -24.28 0.56
N LYS A 319 19.40 -25.09 1.61
CA LYS A 319 18.84 -26.45 1.67
C LYS A 319 17.32 -26.35 1.59
N ARG A 320 16.73 -26.80 0.48
CA ARG A 320 15.27 -26.81 0.28
C ARG A 320 14.68 -28.08 0.89
N TYR A 321 13.64 -27.91 1.69
CA TYR A 321 12.76 -29.00 2.09
C TYR A 321 11.55 -29.00 1.14
N PRO A 322 10.95 -30.17 0.83
CA PRO A 322 9.75 -30.24 0.01
C PRO A 322 8.65 -29.34 0.59
N VAL A 323 7.83 -28.77 -0.29
CA VAL A 323 6.63 -28.01 0.08
C VAL A 323 5.65 -29.00 0.73
N GLU A 324 5.85 -29.30 2.00
CA GLU A 324 4.81 -29.91 2.82
C GLU A 324 3.83 -28.81 3.19
N SER A 325 2.56 -29.09 2.91
CA SER A 325 1.37 -28.33 3.29
C SER A 325 1.47 -27.75 4.70
N ILE A 326 1.64 -26.43 4.79
CA ILE A 326 1.38 -25.64 6.01
C ILE A 326 0.26 -24.67 5.68
#